data_AF-X1HEE5-F1
#
_entry.id   AF-X1HEE5-F1
#
_cell.length_a   1.000
_cell.length_b   1.000
_cell.length_c   1.000
_cell.angle_alpha   90.00
_cell.angle_beta   90.00
_cell.angle_gamma   90.00
#
_symmetry.space_group_name_H-M   'P 1'
#
loop_
_entity.id
_entity.type
_entity.pdbx_description
1 polymer ?
#
loop_
_entity_poly.entity_id
_entity_poly.type
_entity_poly.pdbx_seq_one_letter_code
_entity_poly.pdbx_strand_id
1 'polypeptide(L)'
;MYQKCAALWHDLSADEQADWNSLGGARHMTGFAYWQSQCLRPNPGIYLPLQGGTMSGDIDMGKNRLLKLPLPTDPQEAASKTYIDQALENFMWAKFLNDTPSGIGAYFEMSPDPTGEAKSTFTSGALGTGDGQALFQWISDEVVSFTTIKSGVIRVHIHAQRTAGNKSIRLYAELYEYTD
;
A
#
# COMPACT_ATOMS: atom_id res chain seq x y z
N MET A 1 -1.64 -34.43 -26.71
CA MET A 1 -2.64 -33.80 -27.60
C MET A 1 -2.01 -32.63 -28.36
N TYR A 2 -1.53 -31.58 -27.68
CA TYR A 2 -0.88 -30.42 -28.31
C TYR A 2 0.20 -30.77 -29.35
N GLN A 3 1.19 -31.60 -28.98
CA GLN A 3 2.28 -32.03 -29.88
C GLN A 3 1.78 -32.83 -31.10
N LYS A 4 0.65 -33.56 -30.97
CA LYS A 4 0.04 -34.29 -32.08
C LYS A 4 -0.68 -33.33 -33.04
N CYS A 5 -1.37 -32.31 -32.52
CA CYS A 5 -2.02 -31.29 -33.34
C CYS A 5 -1.00 -30.39 -34.07
N ALA A 6 0.15 -30.13 -33.43
CA ALA A 6 1.25 -29.40 -34.05
C ALA A 6 1.90 -30.19 -35.20
N ALA A 7 2.12 -31.50 -35.02
CA ALA A 7 2.61 -32.36 -36.11
C ALA A 7 1.64 -32.37 -37.30
N LEU A 8 0.34 -32.55 -37.04
CA LEU A 8 -0.69 -32.55 -38.07
C LEU A 8 -0.81 -31.22 -38.84
N TRP A 9 -0.42 -30.08 -38.23
CA TRP A 9 -0.37 -28.80 -38.94
C TRP A 9 0.70 -28.80 -40.04
N HIS A 10 1.86 -29.39 -39.77
CA HIS A 10 2.96 -29.48 -40.73
C HIS A 10 2.68 -30.47 -41.86
N ASP A 11 1.73 -31.38 -41.65
CA ASP A 11 1.26 -32.34 -42.65
C ASP A 11 0.14 -31.76 -43.55
N LEU A 12 -0.42 -30.58 -43.23
CA LEU A 12 -1.41 -29.90 -44.08
C LEU A 12 -0.77 -29.35 -45.35
N SER A 13 -1.51 -29.40 -46.45
CA SER A 13 -1.11 -28.75 -47.71
C SER A 13 -1.05 -27.22 -47.58
N ALA A 14 -0.35 -26.57 -48.50
CA ALA A 14 -0.22 -25.11 -48.51
C ALA A 14 -1.58 -24.39 -48.64
N ASP A 15 -2.50 -24.97 -49.42
CA ASP A 15 -3.83 -24.41 -49.63
C ASP A 15 -4.69 -24.52 -48.36
N GLU A 16 -4.64 -25.66 -47.67
CA GLU A 16 -5.35 -25.82 -46.39
C GLU A 16 -4.80 -24.86 -45.33
N GLN A 17 -3.47 -24.71 -45.24
CA GLN A 17 -2.86 -23.74 -44.32
C GLN A 17 -3.29 -22.30 -44.65
N ALA A 18 -3.45 -21.95 -45.93
CA ALA A 18 -3.94 -20.63 -46.35
C ALA A 18 -5.40 -20.39 -45.92
N ASP A 19 -6.26 -21.39 -46.04
CA ASP A 19 -7.65 -21.33 -45.56
C ASP A 19 -7.71 -21.14 -44.04
N TRP A 20 -6.90 -21.89 -43.29
CA TRP A 20 -6.78 -21.73 -41.84
C TRP A 20 -6.24 -20.35 -41.44
N ASN A 21 -5.27 -19.81 -42.19
CA ASN A 21 -4.75 -18.45 -41.98
C ASN A 21 -5.79 -17.38 -42.25
N SER A 22 -6.64 -17.54 -43.28
CA SER A 22 -7.77 -16.65 -43.56
C SER A 22 -8.80 -16.66 -42.44
N LEU A 23 -9.19 -17.86 -41.97
CA LEU A 23 -10.13 -18.04 -40.87
C LEU A 23 -9.60 -17.56 -39.51
N GLY A 24 -8.29 -17.71 -39.28
CA GLY A 24 -7.60 -17.18 -38.11
C GLY A 24 -7.49 -15.65 -38.13
N GLY A 25 -7.17 -15.07 -39.29
CA GLY A 25 -7.05 -13.63 -39.50
C GLY A 25 -8.34 -12.88 -39.16
N ALA A 26 -9.50 -13.43 -39.52
CA ALA A 26 -10.81 -12.89 -39.16
C ALA A 26 -11.09 -12.88 -37.63
N ARG A 27 -10.30 -13.62 -36.84
CA ARG A 27 -10.41 -13.75 -35.38
C ARG A 27 -9.18 -13.19 -34.66
N HIS A 28 -8.39 -12.37 -35.35
CA HIS A 28 -7.16 -11.76 -34.83
C HIS A 28 -6.14 -12.78 -34.28
N MET A 29 -6.06 -13.96 -34.90
CA MET A 29 -5.10 -15.02 -34.53
C MET A 29 -4.42 -15.61 -35.77
N THR A 30 -3.26 -16.25 -35.60
CA THR A 30 -2.61 -16.96 -36.72
C THR A 30 -3.43 -18.19 -37.10
N GLY A 31 -3.33 -18.65 -38.35
CA GLY A 31 -4.02 -19.88 -38.77
C GLY A 31 -3.58 -21.09 -37.97
N PHE A 32 -2.31 -21.15 -37.58
CA PHE A 32 -1.79 -22.18 -36.67
C PHE A 32 -2.45 -22.14 -35.29
N ALA A 33 -2.59 -20.95 -34.70
CA ALA A 33 -3.25 -20.79 -33.41
C ALA A 33 -4.73 -21.19 -33.49
N TYR A 34 -5.41 -20.79 -34.56
CA TYR A 34 -6.80 -21.19 -34.79
C TYR A 34 -6.93 -22.71 -35.00
N TRP A 35 -6.08 -23.31 -35.83
CA TRP A 35 -6.01 -24.76 -36.05
C TRP A 35 -5.78 -25.55 -34.76
N GLN A 36 -4.74 -25.19 -33.99
CA GLN A 36 -4.46 -25.82 -32.70
C GLN A 36 -5.67 -25.75 -31.77
N SER A 37 -6.35 -24.62 -31.76
CA SER A 37 -7.60 -24.45 -31.04
C SER A 37 -8.64 -25.48 -31.51
N GLN A 38 -8.91 -25.57 -32.81
CA GLN A 38 -9.93 -26.48 -33.35
C GLN A 38 -9.61 -27.96 -33.12
N CYS A 39 -8.34 -28.36 -33.21
CA CYS A 39 -7.91 -29.74 -32.98
C CYS A 39 -7.95 -30.14 -31.50
N LEU A 40 -7.94 -29.17 -30.60
CA LEU A 40 -8.10 -29.38 -29.16
C LEU A 40 -9.58 -29.32 -28.76
N ARG A 41 -10.52 -29.54 -29.70
CA ARG A 41 -11.93 -29.29 -29.46
C ARG A 41 -12.54 -30.15 -28.34
N PRO A 42 -13.37 -29.54 -27.47
CA PRO A 42 -13.82 -28.15 -27.53
C PRO A 42 -12.66 -27.16 -27.30
N ASN A 43 -12.38 -26.20 -28.22
CA ASN A 43 -11.45 -25.12 -27.92
C ASN A 43 -12.25 -24.20 -27.02
N PRO A 44 -12.03 -24.27 -25.72
CA PRO A 44 -13.07 -23.79 -24.88
C PRO A 44 -12.60 -22.41 -24.43
N GLY A 45 -13.47 -21.41 -24.39
CA GLY A 45 -13.19 -20.13 -23.71
C GLY A 45 -13.00 -20.31 -22.19
N ILE A 46 -12.26 -21.35 -21.78
CA ILE A 46 -12.07 -21.81 -20.41
C ILE A 46 -10.77 -21.24 -19.82
N TYR A 47 -9.79 -20.79 -20.64
CA TYR A 47 -8.52 -20.27 -20.13
C TYR A 47 -8.01 -19.04 -20.88
N LEU A 48 -7.44 -18.10 -20.14
CA LEU A 48 -6.68 -16.97 -20.69
C LEU A 48 -5.34 -17.46 -21.27
N PRO A 49 -4.90 -16.98 -22.44
CA PRO A 49 -3.61 -17.34 -23.01
C PRO A 49 -2.45 -16.84 -22.13
N LEU A 50 -1.43 -17.68 -21.94
CA LEU A 50 -0.23 -17.35 -21.15
C LEU A 50 0.63 -16.24 -21.77
N GLN A 51 0.45 -15.97 -23.05
CA GLN A 51 1.13 -14.85 -23.74
C GLN A 51 0.46 -13.50 -23.48
N GLY A 52 -0.62 -13.47 -22.70
CA GLY A 52 -1.43 -12.27 -22.47
C GLY A 52 -2.47 -12.06 -23.58
N GLY A 53 -3.30 -11.03 -23.40
CA GLY A 53 -4.38 -10.67 -24.31
C GLY A 53 -5.21 -9.53 -23.76
N THR A 54 -6.13 -9.02 -24.58
CA THR A 54 -7.12 -8.02 -24.13
C THR A 54 -8.38 -8.73 -23.69
N MET A 55 -8.88 -8.41 -22.50
CA MET A 55 -10.19 -8.87 -22.03
C MET A 55 -11.25 -7.89 -22.53
N SER A 56 -12.20 -8.38 -23.32
CA SER A 56 -13.31 -7.55 -23.83
C SER A 56 -14.55 -7.56 -22.93
N GLY A 57 -14.50 -8.26 -21.79
CA GLY A 57 -15.59 -8.38 -20.84
C GLY A 57 -15.08 -8.68 -19.42
N ASP A 58 -16.01 -8.67 -18.46
CA ASP A 58 -15.71 -8.84 -17.04
C ASP A 58 -15.24 -10.27 -16.73
N ILE A 59 -14.32 -10.38 -15.76
CA ILE A 59 -13.94 -11.65 -15.14
C ILE A 59 -14.53 -11.70 -13.73
N ASP A 60 -15.47 -12.62 -13.52
CA ASP A 60 -15.94 -12.96 -12.18
C ASP A 60 -14.97 -13.95 -11.51
N MET A 61 -14.32 -13.52 -10.43
CA MET A 61 -13.41 -14.34 -9.65
C MET A 61 -14.13 -15.21 -8.61
N GLY A 62 -15.41 -14.95 -8.33
CA GLY A 62 -16.17 -15.55 -7.24
C GLY A 62 -15.49 -15.33 -5.88
N LYS A 63 -14.83 -16.37 -5.36
CA LYS A 63 -14.05 -16.32 -4.11
C LYS A 63 -12.60 -16.79 -4.29
N ASN A 64 -12.15 -16.85 -5.55
CA ASN A 64 -10.79 -17.28 -5.88
C ASN A 64 -9.80 -16.13 -5.74
N ARG A 65 -8.52 -16.47 -5.49
CA ARG A 65 -7.46 -15.50 -5.20
C ARG A 65 -6.68 -15.14 -6.46
N LEU A 66 -6.33 -13.86 -6.59
CA LEU A 66 -5.25 -13.42 -7.47
C LEU A 66 -3.91 -13.54 -6.71
N LEU A 67 -2.95 -14.25 -7.26
CA LEU A 67 -1.65 -14.51 -6.62
C LEU A 67 -0.52 -13.85 -7.42
N LYS A 68 0.56 -13.48 -6.74
CA LYS A 68 1.78 -12.92 -7.33
C LYS A 68 1.57 -11.62 -8.14
N LEU A 69 0.62 -10.79 -7.74
CA LEU A 69 0.47 -9.44 -8.28
C LEU A 69 1.64 -8.56 -7.78
N PRO A 70 2.42 -7.92 -8.65
CA PRO A 70 3.49 -7.01 -8.24
C PRO A 70 2.93 -5.74 -7.57
N LEU A 71 3.82 -4.93 -7.00
CA LEU A 71 3.44 -3.59 -6.54
C LEU A 71 3.11 -2.73 -7.76
N PRO A 72 1.99 -1.97 -7.73
CA PRO A 72 1.60 -1.13 -8.85
C PRO A 72 2.62 -0.01 -9.07
N THR A 73 3.00 0.21 -10.32
CA THR A 73 3.88 1.28 -10.79
C THR A 73 3.14 2.28 -11.70
N ASP A 74 2.02 1.87 -12.29
CA ASP A 74 1.17 2.72 -13.13
C ASP A 74 -0.23 2.91 -12.50
N PRO A 75 -0.88 4.08 -12.66
CA PRO A 75 -2.21 4.33 -12.11
C PRO A 75 -3.34 3.40 -12.59
N GLN A 76 -3.15 2.70 -13.72
CA GLN A 76 -4.14 1.77 -14.28
C GLN A 76 -3.94 0.33 -13.78
N GLU A 77 -2.88 0.06 -13.02
CA GLU A 77 -2.62 -1.28 -12.47
C GLU A 77 -3.50 -1.58 -11.25
N ALA A 78 -3.82 -2.86 -11.06
CA ALA A 78 -4.54 -3.30 -9.87
C ALA A 78 -3.66 -3.16 -8.61
N ALA A 79 -4.22 -2.60 -7.54
CA ALA A 79 -3.52 -2.47 -6.27
C ALA A 79 -3.45 -3.82 -5.53
N SER A 80 -2.24 -4.27 -5.19
CA SER A 80 -2.06 -5.43 -4.32
C SER A 80 -2.42 -5.09 -2.86
N LYS A 81 -2.80 -6.10 -2.06
CA LYS A 81 -3.10 -5.88 -0.63
C LYS A 81 -1.92 -5.22 0.10
N THR A 82 -0.69 -5.71 -0.15
CA THR A 82 0.52 -5.17 0.44
C THR A 82 0.70 -3.69 0.14
N TYR A 83 0.42 -3.25 -1.10
CA TYR A 83 0.48 -1.83 -1.45
C TYR A 83 -0.50 -0.98 -0.62
N ILE A 84 -1.74 -1.43 -0.47
CA ILE A 84 -2.75 -0.71 0.33
C ILE A 84 -2.41 -0.73 1.82
N ASP A 85 -1.94 -1.87 2.35
CA ASP A 85 -1.52 -1.97 3.75
C ASP A 85 -0.41 -0.95 4.06
N GLN A 86 0.63 -0.87 3.21
CA GLN A 86 1.71 0.10 3.33
C GLN A 86 1.23 1.55 3.19
N ALA A 87 0.35 1.81 2.21
CA ALA A 87 -0.21 3.14 2.00
C ALA A 87 -1.05 3.60 3.22
N LEU A 88 -1.77 2.67 3.85
CA LEU A 88 -2.61 2.94 5.01
C LEU A 88 -1.79 3.09 6.30
N GLU A 89 -0.74 2.28 6.47
CA GLU A 89 0.23 2.41 7.56
C GLU A 89 0.85 3.81 7.58
N ASN A 90 1.24 4.32 6.40
CA ASN A 90 1.75 5.69 6.26
C ASN A 90 0.70 6.77 6.58
N PHE A 91 -0.59 6.45 6.52
CA PHE A 91 -1.69 7.38 6.81
C PHE A 91 -2.05 7.42 8.30
N MET A 92 -1.75 6.36 9.05
CA MET A 92 -2.14 6.17 10.46
C MET A 92 -0.95 6.41 11.40
N TRP A 93 -0.49 7.65 11.54
CA TRP A 93 0.56 8.03 12.49
C TRP A 93 -0.03 8.37 13.87
N ALA A 94 -0.59 7.38 14.57
CA ALA A 94 -0.84 7.56 16.00
C ALA A 94 0.49 7.39 16.74
N LYS A 95 0.98 8.45 17.39
CA LYS A 95 2.14 8.37 18.29
C LYS A 95 1.69 8.77 19.71
N PHE A 96 2.14 8.00 20.69
CA PHE A 96 1.80 8.17 22.10
C PHE A 96 2.99 8.71 22.89
N LEU A 97 2.71 9.67 23.77
CA LEU A 97 3.70 10.14 24.75
C LEU A 97 4.03 8.99 25.72
N ASN A 98 5.32 8.75 25.95
CA ASN A 98 5.81 7.88 27.02
C ASN A 98 6.97 8.55 27.76
N ASP A 99 7.41 7.94 28.85
CA ASP A 99 8.48 8.39 29.74
C ASP A 99 9.78 7.58 29.60
N THR A 100 9.89 6.77 28.53
CA THR A 100 11.13 6.04 28.21
C THR A 100 12.15 7.01 27.61
N PRO A 101 13.33 7.18 28.23
CA PRO A 101 14.36 8.08 27.73
C PRO A 101 15.05 7.52 26.49
N SER A 102 15.29 8.37 25.49
CA SER A 102 15.83 8.00 24.16
C SER A 102 17.32 7.60 24.11
N GLY A 103 17.96 7.40 25.26
CA GLY A 103 19.43 7.25 25.35
C GLY A 103 20.23 8.51 24.94
N ILE A 104 19.63 9.45 24.22
CA ILE A 104 20.16 10.78 23.89
C ILE A 104 19.68 11.75 24.99
N GLY A 105 20.64 12.39 25.66
CA GLY A 105 20.40 13.19 26.86
C GLY A 105 19.24 14.18 26.73
N ALA A 106 18.29 14.06 27.68
CA ALA A 106 17.12 14.92 27.91
C ALA A 106 15.88 14.74 27.01
N TYR A 107 15.89 13.82 26.04
CA TYR A 107 14.73 13.58 25.17
C TYR A 107 13.98 12.28 25.52
N PHE A 108 12.65 12.34 25.43
CA PHE A 108 11.75 11.18 25.51
C PHE A 108 11.30 10.76 24.11
N GLU A 109 11.22 9.46 23.85
CA GLU A 109 10.74 8.94 22.56
C GLU A 109 9.22 8.90 22.52
N MET A 110 8.61 9.08 21.35
CA MET A 110 7.18 8.81 21.15
C MET A 110 6.99 7.41 20.58
N SER A 111 6.05 6.64 21.16
CA SER A 111 5.81 5.23 20.77
C SER A 111 4.69 5.12 19.72
N PRO A 112 4.80 4.24 18.71
CA PRO A 112 3.70 3.97 17.77
C PRO A 112 2.50 3.28 18.43
N ASP A 113 2.75 2.52 19.49
CA ASP A 113 1.72 1.77 20.20
C ASP A 113 1.59 2.26 21.65
N PRO A 114 0.39 2.15 22.26
CA PRO A 114 0.25 2.38 23.70
C PRO A 114 1.11 1.35 24.45
N THR A 115 2.05 1.83 25.25
CA THR A 115 3.04 0.97 25.95
C THR A 115 2.42 0.10 27.04
N GLY A 116 1.17 0.35 27.43
CA GLY A 116 0.51 -0.34 28.54
C GLY A 116 1.02 0.06 29.93
N GLU A 117 1.99 0.98 29.97
CA GLU A 117 2.55 1.51 31.20
C GLU A 117 1.53 2.33 32.00
N ALA A 118 1.77 2.44 33.31
CA ALA A 118 0.96 3.29 34.17
C ALA A 118 0.98 4.74 33.69
N LYS A 119 -0.10 5.49 33.95
CA LYS A 119 -0.15 6.92 33.62
C LYS A 119 0.94 7.66 34.40
N SER A 120 1.93 8.19 33.70
CA SER A 120 3.03 8.93 34.29
C SER A 120 2.71 10.42 34.47
N THR A 121 3.36 11.04 35.45
CA THR A 121 3.27 12.49 35.68
C THR A 121 4.40 13.18 34.93
N PHE A 122 4.05 14.02 33.96
CA PHE A 122 5.01 14.87 33.26
C PHE A 122 5.18 16.19 34.01
N THR A 123 6.43 16.61 34.21
CA THR A 123 6.76 17.92 34.79
C THR A 123 6.89 18.97 33.67
N SER A 124 6.78 20.26 33.99
CA SER A 124 7.17 21.34 33.08
C SER A 124 8.58 21.81 33.44
N GLY A 125 9.26 22.48 32.49
CA GLY A 125 10.49 23.20 32.80
C GLY A 125 10.24 24.25 33.90
N ALA A 126 11.15 24.34 34.87
CA ALA A 126 11.05 25.34 35.93
C ALA A 126 11.35 26.75 35.34
N LEU A 127 10.39 27.67 35.46
CA LEU A 127 10.62 29.10 35.23
C LEU A 127 10.39 29.86 36.53
N GLY A 128 11.33 30.74 36.88
CA GLY A 128 11.24 31.59 38.08
C GLY A 128 10.10 32.63 38.03
N THR A 129 9.61 32.98 36.83
CA THR A 129 8.47 33.88 36.59
C THR A 129 8.01 33.78 35.12
N GLY A 130 6.72 34.00 34.83
CA GLY A 130 6.15 34.06 33.46
C GLY A 130 5.19 32.93 33.07
N ASP A 131 4.51 33.12 31.94
CA ASP A 131 3.68 32.11 31.24
C ASP A 131 4.49 31.40 30.14
N GLY A 132 3.96 30.33 29.53
CA GLY A 132 4.58 29.67 28.37
C GLY A 132 5.58 28.56 28.69
N GLN A 133 5.39 27.86 29.82
CA GLN A 133 6.24 26.71 30.16
C GLN A 133 6.05 25.57 29.15
N ALA A 134 7.14 25.16 28.49
CA ALA A 134 7.15 23.95 27.69
C ALA A 134 7.04 22.71 28.60
N LEU A 135 6.17 21.78 28.20
CA LEU A 135 6.30 20.38 28.63
C LEU A 135 7.57 19.83 27.95
N PHE A 136 8.29 18.89 28.60
CA PHE A 136 9.64 18.45 28.22
C PHE A 136 9.80 18.03 26.74
N GLN A 137 11.03 17.91 26.26
CA GLN A 137 11.34 17.76 24.84
C GLN A 137 11.13 16.28 24.39
N TRP A 138 9.99 15.97 23.78
CA TRP A 138 9.74 14.67 23.10
C TRP A 138 10.20 14.70 21.65
N ILE A 139 10.72 13.58 21.16
CA ILE A 139 11.07 13.36 19.75
C ILE A 139 10.43 12.06 19.23
N SER A 140 10.12 11.99 17.94
CA SER A 140 9.91 10.70 17.27
C SER A 140 11.23 10.30 16.59
N ASP A 141 11.74 9.12 16.91
CA ASP A 141 12.93 8.51 16.24
C ASP A 141 12.69 8.34 14.73
N GLU A 142 11.44 8.05 14.35
CA GLU A 142 11.12 7.68 12.99
C GLU A 142 11.14 8.90 12.05
N VAL A 143 12.06 8.86 11.08
CA VAL A 143 12.14 9.85 10.00
C VAL A 143 10.81 9.86 9.26
N VAL A 144 10.08 10.94 9.45
CA VAL A 144 8.82 11.13 8.76
C VAL A 144 9.13 11.51 7.31
N SER A 145 8.70 10.68 6.37
CA SER A 145 9.09 10.76 4.96
C SER A 145 8.48 11.94 4.19
N PHE A 146 7.61 12.74 4.81
CA PHE A 146 7.13 13.97 4.20
C PHE A 146 8.08 15.14 4.55
N THR A 147 8.62 15.78 3.51
CA THR A 147 9.43 16.99 3.63
C THR A 147 8.59 18.27 3.67
N THR A 148 7.25 18.16 3.54
CA THR A 148 6.33 19.32 3.53
C THR A 148 4.91 18.89 3.87
N ILE A 149 4.28 19.55 4.86
CA ILE A 149 2.85 19.35 5.19
C ILE A 149 2.02 20.21 4.24
N LYS A 150 1.55 19.65 3.12
CA LYS A 150 0.81 20.42 2.09
C LYS A 150 -0.67 20.65 2.43
N SER A 151 -1.29 19.77 3.22
CA SER A 151 -2.67 19.88 3.72
C SER A 151 -2.99 18.65 4.58
N GLY A 152 -3.59 18.83 5.76
CA GLY A 152 -4.02 17.72 6.62
C GLY A 152 -4.56 18.21 7.96
N VAL A 153 -5.46 17.43 8.58
CA VAL A 153 -5.93 17.68 9.96
C VAL A 153 -5.04 16.91 10.92
N ILE A 154 -4.22 17.64 11.68
CA ILE A 154 -3.47 17.06 12.80
C ILE A 154 -4.37 17.09 14.04
N ARG A 155 -4.65 15.92 14.60
CA ARG A 155 -5.40 15.82 15.85
C ARG A 155 -4.44 15.49 16.99
N VAL A 156 -4.26 16.46 17.88
CA VAL A 156 -3.58 16.25 19.16
C VAL A 156 -4.65 16.02 20.23
N HIS A 157 -4.55 14.91 20.96
CA HIS A 157 -5.45 14.59 22.06
C HIS A 157 -4.67 14.39 23.35
N ILE A 158 -4.89 15.26 24.32
CA ILE A 158 -4.20 15.24 25.61
C ILE A 158 -5.22 15.20 26.74
N HIS A 159 -5.07 14.22 27.63
CA HIS A 159 -5.76 14.19 28.91
C HIS A 159 -4.75 14.57 29.99
N ALA A 160 -4.90 15.76 30.60
CA ALA A 160 -4.03 16.22 31.67
C ALA A 160 -4.84 16.53 32.93
N GLN A 161 -4.26 16.23 34.09
CA GLN A 161 -4.80 16.59 35.40
C GLN A 161 -3.75 17.40 36.16
N ARG A 162 -4.18 18.50 36.78
CA ARG A 162 -3.32 19.26 37.70
C ARG A 162 -3.10 18.45 38.99
N THR A 163 -1.85 18.13 39.30
CA THR A 163 -1.46 17.41 40.52
C THR A 163 -1.03 18.35 41.65
N ALA A 164 -0.57 19.57 41.34
CA ALA A 164 -0.16 20.59 42.31
C ALA A 164 -0.36 22.02 41.79
N GLY A 165 -0.42 23.00 42.70
CA GLY A 165 -0.50 24.45 42.39
C GLY A 165 -1.92 25.02 42.25
N ASN A 166 -2.02 26.35 42.37
CA ASN A 166 -3.32 27.06 42.51
C ASN A 166 -3.67 27.94 41.29
N LYS A 167 -2.81 27.97 40.26
CA LYS A 167 -3.04 28.78 39.06
C LYS A 167 -3.89 28.05 38.03
N SER A 168 -4.62 28.81 37.21
CA SER A 168 -5.32 28.27 36.03
C SER A 168 -4.29 27.82 34.99
N ILE A 169 -4.53 26.68 34.35
CA ILE A 169 -3.64 26.09 33.34
C ILE A 169 -4.38 26.12 32.00
N ARG A 170 -3.68 26.54 30.95
CA ARG A 170 -4.10 26.37 29.55
C ARG A 170 -2.97 25.67 28.82
N LEU A 171 -3.29 24.60 28.11
CA LEU A 171 -2.34 23.84 27.31
C LEU A 171 -2.52 24.22 25.84
N TYR A 172 -1.39 24.44 25.17
CA TYR A 172 -1.32 24.70 23.73
C TYR A 172 -0.31 23.73 23.12
N ALA A 173 -0.51 23.37 21.87
CA ALA A 173 0.44 22.58 21.10
C ALA A 173 0.89 23.41 19.90
N GLU A 174 2.18 23.41 19.64
CA GLU A 174 2.79 24.09 18.50
C GLU A 174 3.47 23.03 17.63
N LEU A 175 3.30 23.15 16.32
CA LEU A 175 3.91 22.29 15.34
C LEU A 175 5.02 23.07 14.64
N TYR A 176 6.23 22.51 14.66
CA TYR A 176 7.39 23.09 13.99
C TYR A 176 7.75 22.22 12.79
N GLU A 177 7.93 22.85 11.63
CA GLU A 177 8.55 22.23 10.47
C GLU A 177 10.05 22.49 10.55
N TYR A 178 10.85 21.43 10.67
CA TYR A 178 12.30 21.56 10.54
C TYR A 178 12.62 21.69 9.06
N THR A 179 13.10 22.86 8.67
CA THR A 179 13.70 23.08 7.35
C THR A 179 15.21 23.04 7.54
N ASP A 180 15.88 22.12 6.83
CA ASP A 180 17.34 22.11 6.73
C ASP A 180 17.86 23.35 5.99
#